data_AF-A0A256ZID7-F1
#
_entry.id   AF-A0A256ZID7-F1
#
_cell.length_a   1.000
_cell.length_b   1.000
_cell.length_c   1.000
_cell.angle_alpha   90.00
_cell.angle_beta   90.00
_cell.angle_gamma   90.00
#
_symmetry.space_group_name_H-M   'P 1'
#
loop_
_entity.id
_entity.type
_entity.pdbx_description
1 polymer ?
#
loop_
_entity_poly.entity_id
_entity_poly.type
_entity_poly.pdbx_seq_one_letter_code
_entity_poly.pdbx_strand_id
1 'polypeptide(L)'
;MKSGNLEMFAEIGKKELVIREVHTHIDAREIIEMISNVVLSKDLKMAFDFEGSPGPLGRGMTIRIRFSRELSDVDVNALRKIFELRKIPVIITG
;
A
#
# COMPACT_ATOMS: atom_id res chain seq x y z
N MET A 1 -11.06 9.73 -25.91
CA MET A 1 -11.21 9.82 -24.44
C MET A 1 -9.82 9.66 -23.83
N LYS A 2 -9.31 10.66 -23.13
CA LYS A 2 -8.07 10.51 -22.35
C LYS A 2 -8.42 9.61 -21.17
N SER A 3 -7.88 8.39 -21.16
CA SER A 3 -7.85 7.55 -19.97
C SER A 3 -7.24 8.40 -18.86
N GLY A 4 -7.99 8.71 -17.81
CA GLY A 4 -7.39 9.32 -16.63
C GLY A 4 -6.29 8.37 -16.15
N ASN A 5 -5.06 8.85 -16.04
CA ASN A 5 -4.05 8.11 -15.30
C ASN A 5 -4.62 7.94 -13.88
N LEU A 6 -5.05 6.73 -13.54
CA LEU A 6 -5.34 6.40 -12.16
C LEU A 6 -3.97 6.22 -11.51
N GLU A 7 -3.44 7.30 -10.94
CA GLU A 7 -2.15 7.26 -10.26
C GLU A 7 -2.25 6.32 -9.05
N MET A 8 -1.19 5.55 -8.80
CA MET A 8 -1.09 4.68 -7.63
C MET A 8 -1.33 5.47 -6.35
N PHE A 9 -2.15 4.95 -5.44
CA PHE A 9 -2.42 5.58 -4.14
C PHE A 9 -2.58 4.54 -3.03
N ALA A 10 -2.38 4.99 -1.79
CA ALA A 10 -2.48 4.17 -0.60
C ALA A 10 -3.63 4.64 0.32
N GLU A 11 -4.38 3.69 0.87
CA GLU A 11 -5.40 3.90 1.90
C GLU A 11 -4.90 3.23 3.19
N ILE A 12 -4.67 4.01 4.25
CA ILE A 12 -4.23 3.51 5.56
C ILE A 12 -5.43 3.47 6.50
N GLY A 13 -5.88 2.27 6.84
CA GLY A 13 -6.88 2.00 7.88
C GLY A 13 -6.26 1.58 9.20
N LYS A 14 -7.09 1.47 10.26
CA LYS A 14 -6.61 1.02 11.57
C LYS A 14 -6.00 -0.38 11.55
N LYS A 15 -6.51 -1.30 10.72
CA LYS A 15 -6.06 -2.71 10.69
C LYS A 15 -5.70 -3.21 9.29
N GLU A 16 -5.74 -2.33 8.30
CA GLU A 16 -5.38 -2.67 6.93
C GLU A 16 -4.72 -1.50 6.21
N LEU A 17 -3.95 -1.84 5.18
CA LEU A 17 -3.35 -0.91 4.22
C LEU A 17 -3.69 -1.43 2.82
N VAL A 18 -4.29 -0.58 2.00
CA VAL A 18 -4.65 -0.91 0.62
C VAL A 18 -3.84 -0.04 -0.32
N ILE A 19 -3.10 -0.64 -1.24
CA ILE A 19 -2.46 0.07 -2.34
C ILE A 19 -3.20 -0.26 -3.63
N ARG A 20 -3.67 0.76 -4.35
CA ARG A 20 -4.43 0.62 -5.59
C ARG A 20 -3.61 1.05 -6.78
N GLU A 21 -4.04 0.61 -7.96
CA GLU A 21 -3.43 0.97 -9.24
C GLU A 21 -1.93 0.65 -9.28
N VAL A 22 -1.54 -0.52 -8.75
CA VAL A 22 -0.17 -1.02 -8.85
C VAL A 22 0.04 -1.58 -10.24
N HIS A 23 0.97 -0.99 -10.98
CA HIS A 23 1.10 -1.21 -12.43
C HIS A 23 1.95 -2.44 -12.77
N THR A 24 2.92 -2.79 -11.92
CA THR A 24 3.83 -3.91 -12.15
C THR A 24 4.03 -4.80 -10.92
N HIS A 25 4.46 -6.05 -11.14
CA HIS A 25 4.88 -6.93 -10.05
C HIS A 25 6.13 -6.42 -9.32
N ILE A 26 6.97 -5.62 -10.00
CA ILE A 26 8.16 -5.01 -9.41
C ILE A 26 7.74 -3.98 -8.37
N ASP A 27 6.82 -3.07 -8.73
CA ASP A 27 6.28 -2.07 -7.80
C ASP A 27 5.65 -2.75 -6.58
N ALA A 28 4.89 -3.82 -6.82
CA ALA A 28 4.24 -4.57 -5.75
C ALA A 28 5.24 -5.15 -4.75
N ARG A 29 6.32 -5.74 -5.27
CA ARG A 29 7.41 -6.27 -4.45
C ARG A 29 8.10 -5.17 -3.66
N GLU A 30 8.48 -4.08 -4.30
CA GLU A 30 9.16 -2.96 -3.64
C GLU A 30 8.33 -2.37 -2.51
N ILE A 31 7.02 -2.21 -2.73
CA ILE A 31 6.08 -1.68 -1.73
C ILE A 31 5.97 -2.63 -0.53
N ILE A 32 5.84 -3.94 -0.77
CA ILE A 32 5.75 -4.93 0.31
C ILE A 32 7.05 -4.98 1.13
N GLU A 33 8.22 -4.98 0.47
CA GLU A 33 9.52 -4.95 1.15
C GLU A 33 9.69 -3.65 1.98
N MET A 34 9.30 -2.52 1.40
CA MET A 34 9.32 -1.22 2.07
C MET A 34 8.47 -1.20 3.34
N ILE A 35 7.22 -1.66 3.25
CA ILE A 35 6.30 -1.73 4.39
C ILE A 35 6.82 -2.72 5.43
N SER A 36 7.34 -3.86 4.99
CA SER A 36 7.96 -4.85 5.88
C SER A 36 9.09 -4.25 6.70
N ASN A 37 9.98 -3.46 6.10
CA ASN A 37 11.07 -2.82 6.84
C ASN A 37 10.59 -1.79 7.87
N VAL A 38 9.48 -1.08 7.60
CA VAL A 38 8.87 -0.15 8.56
C VAL A 38 8.20 -0.90 9.71
N VAL A 39 7.46 -1.96 9.38
CA VAL A 39 6.53 -2.66 10.29
C VAL A 39 7.21 -3.76 11.12
N LEU A 40 8.18 -4.48 10.54
CA LEU A 40 8.92 -5.57 11.20
C LEU A 40 9.80 -5.09 12.36
N SER A 41 10.03 -3.78 12.49
CA SER A 41 10.67 -3.22 13.68
C SER A 41 9.81 -3.35 14.96
N LYS A 42 8.53 -3.75 14.86
CA LYS A 42 7.56 -3.70 15.98
C LYS A 42 6.59 -4.90 16.07
N ASP A 43 7.07 -6.14 16.06
CA ASP A 43 6.27 -7.39 16.34
C ASP A 43 4.90 -7.47 15.63
N LEU A 44 4.76 -6.76 14.52
CA LEU A 44 3.50 -6.55 13.81
C LEU A 44 3.49 -7.48 12.62
N LYS A 45 2.68 -8.54 12.69
CA LYS A 45 2.57 -9.51 11.61
C LYS A 45 1.68 -8.95 10.52
N MET A 46 2.03 -9.26 9.28
CA MET A 46 1.32 -8.84 8.09
C MET A 46 0.93 -10.04 7.25
N ALA A 47 -0.28 -10.04 6.72
CA ALA A 47 -0.71 -10.92 5.64
C ALA A 47 -1.11 -10.04 4.46
N PHE A 48 -0.80 -10.48 3.24
CA PHE A 48 -1.15 -9.72 2.05
C PHE A 48 -1.84 -10.60 1.01
N ASP A 49 -2.74 -10.00 0.26
CA ASP A 49 -3.38 -10.57 -0.91
C ASP A 49 -3.35 -9.56 -2.07
N PHE A 50 -3.56 -10.10 -3.27
CA PHE A 50 -3.52 -9.35 -4.52
C PHE A 50 -4.83 -9.55 -5.26
N GLU A 51 -5.42 -8.45 -5.71
CA GLU A 51 -6.63 -8.44 -6.53
C GLU A 51 -6.37 -7.69 -7.84
N GLY A 52 -6.95 -8.15 -8.95
CA GLY A 52 -6.75 -7.53 -10.27
C GLY A 52 -5.54 -8.08 -11.02
N SER A 53 -5.09 -7.36 -12.04
CA SER A 53 -4.00 -7.80 -12.91
C SER A 53 -3.13 -6.61 -13.34
N PRO A 54 -1.80 -6.70 -13.19
CA PRO A 54 -0.89 -5.66 -13.66
C PRO A 54 -0.77 -5.63 -15.19
N GLY A 55 -0.14 -4.58 -15.72
CA GLY A 55 0.19 -4.45 -17.15
C GLY A 55 -0.72 -3.51 -17.96
N PRO A 56 -0.37 -3.26 -19.24
CA PRO A 56 -0.97 -2.19 -20.07
C PRO A 56 -2.44 -2.41 -20.45
N LEU A 57 -2.98 -3.61 -20.24
CA LEU A 57 -4.39 -3.96 -20.45
C LEU A 57 -5.14 -4.15 -19.12
N GLY A 58 -4.42 -4.18 -17.99
CA GLY A 58 -4.99 -4.31 -16.65
C GLY A 58 -5.44 -2.96 -16.12
N ARG A 59 -6.46 -2.94 -15.26
CA ARG A 59 -6.91 -1.74 -14.53
C ARG A 59 -6.06 -1.51 -13.26
N GLY A 60 -4.80 -1.91 -13.30
CA GLY A 60 -3.93 -1.99 -12.11
C GLY A 60 -4.27 -3.16 -11.18
N MET A 61 -3.31 -3.48 -10.32
CA MET A 61 -3.44 -4.45 -9.24
C MET A 61 -3.70 -3.70 -7.92
N THR A 62 -4.53 -4.28 -7.07
CA THR A 62 -4.70 -3.86 -5.68
C THR A 62 -3.93 -4.81 -4.78
N ILE A 63 -3.15 -4.25 -3.86
CA ILE A 63 -2.48 -4.98 -2.79
C ILE A 63 -3.22 -4.63 -1.50
N ARG A 64 -3.79 -5.62 -0.82
CA ARG A 64 -4.35 -5.41 0.52
C ARG A 64 -3.48 -6.11 1.54
N ILE A 65 -3.09 -5.35 2.56
CA ILE A 65 -2.23 -5.79 3.64
C ILE A 65 -3.04 -5.71 4.92
N ARG A 66 -3.17 -6.84 5.62
CA ARG A 66 -3.87 -6.97 6.89
C ARG A 66 -2.86 -7.11 8.02
N PHE A 67 -3.05 -6.32 9.06
CA PHE A 67 -2.18 -6.29 10.23
C PHE A 67 -2.76 -7.18 11.36
N SER A 68 -1.89 -7.84 12.13
CA SER A 68 -2.32 -8.71 13.24
C SER A 68 -2.96 -7.95 14.41
N ARG A 69 -2.64 -6.66 14.57
CA ARG A 69 -3.24 -5.73 15.52
C ARG A 69 -3.55 -4.40 14.83
N GLU A 70 -4.26 -3.52 15.52
CA GLU A 70 -4.43 -2.15 15.06
C GLU A 70 -3.08 -1.41 15.01
N LEU A 71 -2.92 -0.58 13.99
CA LEU A 71 -1.85 0.37 13.83
C LEU A 71 -2.01 1.47 14.87
N SER A 72 -0.93 1.77 15.58
CA SER A 72 -0.86 2.97 16.41
C SER A 72 -0.73 4.22 15.53
N ASP A 73 -0.99 5.40 16.08
CA ASP A 73 -0.74 6.68 15.38
C ASP A 73 0.71 6.82 14.92
N VAL A 74 1.66 6.21 15.65
CA VAL A 74 3.08 6.17 15.27
C VAL A 74 3.27 5.31 14.03
N ASP A 75 2.59 4.16 13.96
CA ASP A 75 2.66 3.26 12.80
C ASP A 75 2.04 3.92 11.56
N VAL A 76 0.86 4.54 11.72
CA VAL A 76 0.18 5.29 10.66
C VAL A 76 1.07 6.44 10.14
N ASN A 77 1.67 7.22 11.04
CA ASN A 77 2.56 8.31 10.64
C ASN A 77 3.84 7.83 9.96
N ALA A 78 4.42 6.69 10.40
CA ALA A 78 5.59 6.11 9.76
C ALA A 78 5.29 5.64 8.33
N LEU A 79 4.15 4.93 8.16
CA LEU A 79 3.66 4.52 6.85
C LEU A 79 3.35 5.73 5.96
N ARG A 80 2.66 6.75 6.48
CA ARG A 80 2.36 7.96 5.71
C ARG A 80 3.63 8.62 5.17
N LYS A 81 4.64 8.81 6.03
CA LYS A 81 5.93 9.41 5.63
C LYS A 81 6.65 8.62 4.55
N ILE A 82 6.63 7.28 4.60
CA ILE A 82 7.35 6.49 3.61
C ILE A 82 6.68 6.55 2.23
N PHE A 83 5.33 6.60 2.18
CA PHE A 83 4.59 6.82 0.94
C PHE A 83 4.78 8.23 0.38
N GLU A 84 4.77 9.26 1.26
CA GLU A 84 5.08 10.65 0.87
C GLU A 84 6.47 10.77 0.22
N LEU A 85 7.49 10.09 0.78
CA LEU A 85 8.84 10.06 0.20
C LEU A 85 8.88 9.41 -1.19
N ARG A 86 8.00 8.45 -1.45
CA ARG A 86 7.82 7.80 -2.76
C ARG A 86 6.89 8.57 -3.70
N LYS A 87 6.36 9.73 -3.27
CA LYS A 87 5.37 10.52 -4.00
C LYS A 87 4.08 9.76 -4.31
N ILE A 88 3.72 8.81 -3.45
CA ILE A 88 2.46 8.06 -3.54
C ILE A 88 1.44 8.79 -2.64
N PRO A 89 0.30 9.27 -3.18
CA PRO A 89 -0.77 9.86 -2.39
C PRO A 89 -1.30 8.90 -1.32
N VAL A 90 -1.59 9.44 -0.14
CA VAL A 90 -2.10 8.68 1.01
C VAL A 90 -3.44 9.24 1.47
N ILE A 91 -4.40 8.34 1.68
CA ILE A 91 -5.69 8.60 2.29
C ILE A 91 -5.73 7.87 3.63
N ILE A 92 -6.08 8.57 4.71
CA ILE A 92 -6.29 7.95 6.02
C ILE A 92 -7.77 7.62 6.17
N THR A 93 -8.08 6.34 6.38
CA THR A 93 -9.44 5.83 6.60
C THR A 93 -9.59 5.45 8.08
N GLY A 94 -10.52 6.09 8.79
CA GLY A 94 -10.65 6.03 10.25
C GLY A 94 -11.16 4.71 10.83
#